data_AF-A0A483A3U6-F1
#
_entry.id   AF-A0A483A3U6-F1
#
_cell.length_a   1.000
_cell.length_b   1.000
_cell.length_c   1.000
_cell.angle_alpha   90.00
_cell.angle_beta   90.00
_cell.angle_gamma   90.00
#
_symmetry.space_group_name_H-M   'P 1'
#
loop_
_entity.id
_entity.type
_entity.pdbx_description
1 polymer ?
#
loop_
_entity_poly.entity_id
_entity_poly.type
_entity_poly.pdbx_seq_one_letter_code
_entity_poly.pdbx_strand_id
1 'polypeptide(L)'
;MKLVTVITFSLILSSCQTFQKYTLKDTGYWKNATLAAGEIQLEFSKIKSICNVESYKLPIPSPSCVQPPRKSCAGMTGFALGLCQGYTPKMRCDYSSVNIAKQARSEIFSSCMQANGWQFYRNGIGGVFEYIAYNGNYKFFIKLGSVTKSGNMYSAIIRQKPKNSSGAIHQGMYVFNTDNNTFKVDSESYINIPKGSPAEFLLNRIKDYNL
;
A
#
# COMPACT_ATOMS: atom_id res chain seq x y z
N MET A 1 -12.68 -61.62 26.79
CA MET A 1 -12.29 -60.63 25.75
C MET A 1 -12.85 -59.27 26.16
N LYS A 2 -12.00 -58.30 26.52
CA LYS A 2 -12.41 -56.92 26.84
C LYS A 2 -11.85 -56.02 25.74
N LEU A 3 -12.75 -55.36 25.01
CA LEU A 3 -12.43 -54.37 23.99
C LEU A 3 -11.99 -53.08 24.72
N VAL A 4 -10.72 -52.70 24.57
CA VAL A 4 -10.22 -51.40 25.04
C VAL A 4 -10.21 -50.48 23.83
N THR A 5 -11.19 -49.58 23.76
CA THR A 5 -11.31 -48.58 22.70
C THR A 5 -10.40 -47.41 23.07
N VAL A 6 -9.27 -47.29 22.39
CA VAL A 6 -8.36 -46.14 22.52
C VAL A 6 -8.93 -44.98 21.71
N ILE A 7 -9.45 -43.96 22.40
CA ILE A 7 -9.87 -42.70 21.81
C ILE A 7 -8.60 -41.85 21.61
N THR A 8 -8.04 -41.86 20.41
CA THR A 8 -7.00 -40.93 20.00
C THR A 8 -7.60 -39.55 19.74
N PHE A 9 -7.48 -38.67 20.72
CA PHE A 9 -7.86 -37.26 20.64
C PHE A 9 -6.85 -36.53 19.73
N SER A 10 -7.16 -36.41 18.44
CA SER A 10 -6.37 -35.64 17.48
C SER A 10 -6.50 -34.15 17.78
N LEU A 11 -5.56 -33.62 18.58
CA LEU A 11 -5.31 -32.19 18.71
C LEU A 11 -4.84 -31.63 17.37
N ILE A 12 -5.79 -31.08 16.60
CA ILE A 12 -5.49 -30.29 15.41
C ILE A 12 -4.81 -29.01 15.89
N LEU A 13 -3.48 -29.01 15.81
CA LEU A 13 -2.63 -27.82 15.91
C LEU A 13 -3.09 -26.83 14.83
N SER A 14 -3.95 -25.91 15.21
CA SER A 14 -4.34 -24.75 14.40
C SER A 14 -3.11 -23.87 14.29
N SER A 15 -2.34 -24.07 13.23
CA SER A 15 -1.27 -23.14 12.86
C SER A 15 -1.92 -21.78 12.61
N CYS A 16 -1.64 -20.85 13.53
CA CYS A 16 -2.01 -19.46 13.39
C CYS A 16 -1.15 -18.89 12.26
N GLN A 17 -1.62 -18.99 11.01
CA GLN A 17 -0.98 -18.32 9.89
C GLN A 17 -1.13 -16.82 10.10
N THR A 18 -0.05 -16.19 10.55
CA THR A 18 0.10 -14.74 10.57
C THR A 18 0.21 -14.26 9.12
N PHE A 19 -0.94 -13.90 8.55
CA PHE A 19 -1.01 -13.27 7.23
C PHE A 19 -0.17 -11.99 7.23
N GLN A 20 0.67 -11.82 6.20
CA GLN A 20 1.45 -10.61 6.01
C GLN A 20 0.54 -9.38 6.07
N LYS A 21 0.98 -8.37 6.83
CA LYS A 21 0.29 -7.09 6.98
C LYS A 21 0.61 -6.26 5.74
N TYR A 22 -0.32 -6.18 4.80
CA TYR A 22 -0.19 -5.32 3.61
C TYR A 22 -0.30 -3.86 4.02
N THR A 23 0.62 -3.02 3.55
CA THR A 23 0.60 -1.57 3.81
C THR A 23 0.08 -0.88 2.57
N LEU A 24 -1.25 -0.87 2.39
CA LEU A 24 -1.86 -0.25 1.22
C LEU A 24 -1.86 1.28 1.41
N LYS A 25 -1.15 2.00 0.54
CA LYS A 25 -1.20 3.46 0.54
C LYS A 25 -2.48 3.90 -0.18
N ASP A 26 -3.02 5.04 0.21
CA ASP A 26 -4.18 5.67 -0.44
C ASP A 26 -3.80 6.07 -1.87
N THR A 27 -3.82 5.12 -2.81
CA THR A 27 -3.26 5.31 -4.15
C THR A 27 -4.33 5.16 -5.19
N GLY A 28 -4.49 6.22 -5.99
CA GLY A 28 -5.10 6.10 -7.30
C GLY A 28 -4.31 5.19 -8.23
N TYR A 29 -4.88 4.86 -9.38
CA TYR A 29 -4.25 4.03 -10.40
C TYR A 29 -4.12 4.80 -11.71
N TRP A 30 -3.09 4.46 -12.49
CA TRP A 30 -2.90 5.00 -13.83
C TRP A 30 -3.60 4.08 -14.83
N LYS A 31 -4.39 4.67 -15.74
CA LYS A 31 -5.03 3.95 -16.84
C LYS A 31 -4.70 4.65 -18.14
N ASN A 32 -4.48 3.86 -19.17
CA ASN A 32 -4.44 4.32 -20.55
C ASN A 32 -5.59 3.65 -21.31
N ALA A 33 -6.46 4.45 -21.92
CA ALA A 33 -7.69 3.98 -22.55
C ALA A 33 -7.47 3.37 -23.94
N THR A 34 -6.30 3.58 -24.55
CA THR A 34 -6.01 3.16 -25.92
C THR A 34 -5.25 1.84 -26.02
N LEU A 35 -4.81 1.27 -24.89
CA LEU A 35 -3.99 0.06 -24.86
C LEU A 35 -4.83 -1.18 -24.51
N ALA A 36 -4.58 -2.28 -25.20
CA ALA A 36 -5.16 -3.58 -24.87
C ALA A 36 -4.60 -4.11 -23.54
N ALA A 37 -5.40 -4.84 -22.77
CA ALA A 37 -5.07 -5.26 -21.40
C ALA A 37 -3.72 -6.00 -21.26
N GLY A 38 -3.30 -6.76 -22.27
CA GLY A 38 -2.01 -7.46 -22.29
C GLY A 38 -0.79 -6.54 -22.47
N GLU A 39 -0.96 -5.39 -23.12
CA GLU A 39 0.12 -4.44 -23.44
C GLU A 39 0.27 -3.34 -22.38
N ILE A 40 -0.81 -3.09 -21.61
CA ILE A 40 -0.86 -2.08 -20.55
C ILE A 40 0.31 -2.22 -19.57
N GLN A 41 0.64 -3.44 -19.12
CA GLN A 41 1.65 -3.61 -18.06
C GLN A 41 3.08 -3.31 -18.54
N LEU A 42 3.41 -3.72 -19.76
CA LEU A 42 4.72 -3.50 -20.35
C LEU A 42 4.92 -2.01 -20.65
N GLU A 43 3.96 -1.40 -21.34
CA GLU A 43 4.02 0.02 -21.68
C GLU A 43 3.96 0.91 -20.43
N PHE A 44 3.15 0.55 -19.43
CA PHE A 44 3.16 1.27 -18.14
C PHE A 44 4.54 1.28 -17.51
N SER A 45 5.22 0.12 -17.46
CA SER A 45 6.53 0.01 -16.83
C SER A 45 7.60 0.81 -17.58
N LYS A 46 7.57 0.76 -18.90
CA LYS A 46 8.47 1.53 -19.78
C LYS A 46 8.29 3.03 -19.58
N ILE A 47 7.05 3.52 -19.72
CA ILE A 47 6.74 4.94 -19.57
C ILE A 47 7.01 5.42 -18.13
N LYS A 48 6.66 4.63 -17.11
CA LYS A 48 6.95 4.94 -15.71
C LYS A 48 8.45 5.12 -15.48
N SER A 49 9.30 4.26 -16.02
CA SER A 49 10.76 4.41 -15.90
C SER A 49 11.27 5.68 -16.57
N ILE A 50 10.77 6.00 -17.77
CA ILE A 50 11.13 7.25 -18.47
C ILE A 50 10.72 8.47 -17.62
N CYS A 51 9.48 8.50 -17.14
CA CYS A 51 8.98 9.60 -16.32
C CYS A 51 9.67 9.72 -14.96
N ASN A 52 10.15 8.60 -14.38
CA ASN A 52 10.97 8.64 -13.18
C ASN A 52 12.33 9.32 -13.43
N VAL A 53 13.00 8.96 -14.53
CA VAL A 53 14.28 9.57 -14.92
C VAL A 53 14.11 11.08 -15.10
N GLU A 54 13.06 11.52 -15.78
CA GLU A 54 12.74 12.94 -15.92
C GLU A 54 12.52 13.63 -14.57
N SER A 55 11.75 13.02 -13.67
CA SER A 55 11.52 13.56 -12.33
C SER A 55 12.81 13.67 -11.49
N TYR A 56 13.76 12.74 -11.68
CA TYR A 56 15.01 12.72 -10.91
C TYR A 56 16.03 13.74 -11.37
N LYS A 57 15.87 14.34 -12.56
CA LYS A 57 16.71 15.46 -13.01
C LYS A 57 16.61 16.67 -12.10
N LEU A 58 15.48 16.88 -11.41
CA LEU A 58 15.34 17.92 -10.39
C LEU A 58 15.95 17.42 -9.08
N PRO A 59 17.08 17.93 -8.57
CA PRO A 59 17.64 17.47 -7.30
C PRO A 59 16.74 17.87 -6.12
N ILE A 60 16.71 17.03 -5.06
CA ILE A 60 16.12 17.41 -3.77
C ILE A 60 17.25 17.97 -2.90
N PRO A 61 17.16 19.23 -2.44
CA PRO A 61 18.17 19.82 -1.57
C PRO A 61 18.17 19.16 -0.19
N SER A 62 19.27 19.30 0.55
CA SER A 62 19.29 18.94 1.98
C SER A 62 18.44 19.93 2.79
N PRO A 63 17.80 19.49 3.89
CA PRO A 63 17.09 20.40 4.80
C PRO A 63 18.05 21.38 5.46
N SER A 64 17.58 22.60 5.71
CA SER A 64 18.38 23.60 6.42
C SER A 64 18.27 23.35 7.91
N CYS A 65 19.33 22.79 8.51
CA CYS A 65 19.35 22.46 9.93
C CYS A 65 20.21 23.44 10.72
N VAL A 66 19.63 24.03 11.75
CA VAL A 66 20.33 24.92 12.68
C VAL A 66 20.25 24.33 14.08
N GLN A 67 21.40 24.18 14.72
CA GLN A 67 21.47 23.87 16.14
C GLN A 67 21.52 25.19 16.92
N PRO A 68 20.51 25.49 17.76
CA PRO A 68 20.54 26.71 18.56
C PRO A 68 21.76 26.74 19.49
N PRO A 69 22.32 27.93 19.77
CA PRO A 69 23.42 28.05 20.72
C PRO A 69 22.97 27.58 22.10
N ARG A 70 23.91 26.98 22.86
CA ARG A 70 23.66 26.61 24.25
C ARG A 70 23.33 27.87 25.06
N LYS A 71 22.38 27.75 25.99
CA LYS A 71 22.07 28.85 26.91
C LYS A 71 23.30 29.12 27.78
N SER A 72 23.57 30.40 28.07
CA SER A 72 24.60 30.77 29.04
C SER A 72 24.23 30.22 30.41
N CYS A 73 25.17 29.50 31.04
CA CYS A 73 25.03 29.00 32.41
C CYS A 73 25.63 29.97 33.44
N ALA A 74 25.95 31.21 33.03
CA ALA A 74 26.53 32.21 33.91
C ALA A 74 25.58 32.52 35.08
N GLY A 75 26.11 32.51 36.31
CA GLY A 75 25.34 32.74 37.53
C GLY A 75 24.63 31.50 38.10
N MET A 76 24.73 30.33 37.45
CA MET A 76 24.20 29.06 37.98
C MET A 76 25.27 28.32 38.80
N THR A 77 24.86 27.68 39.89
CA THR A 77 25.75 26.89 40.77
C THR A 77 25.15 25.50 41.06
N GLY A 78 25.98 24.58 41.55
CA GLY A 78 25.56 23.24 41.98
C GLY A 78 24.86 22.41 40.90
N PHE A 79 23.78 21.73 41.27
CA PHE A 79 23.01 20.87 40.35
C PHE A 79 22.47 21.59 39.12
N ALA A 80 22.10 22.88 39.24
CA ALA A 80 21.61 23.67 38.12
C ALA A 80 22.69 23.93 37.06
N LEU A 81 23.94 24.13 37.50
CA LEU A 81 25.10 24.27 36.60
C LEU A 81 25.36 22.97 35.83
N GLY A 82 25.33 21.83 36.52
CA GLY A 82 25.51 20.52 35.88
C GLY A 82 24.45 20.22 34.82
N LEU A 83 23.19 20.52 35.11
CA LEU A 83 22.08 20.37 34.16
C LEU A 83 22.20 21.32 32.96
N CYS A 84 22.60 22.58 33.19
CA CYS A 84 22.78 23.56 32.13
C CYS A 84 23.94 23.21 31.20
N GLN A 85 25.08 22.75 31.75
CA GLN A 85 26.25 22.32 30.97
C GLN A 85 26.00 21.03 30.18
N GLY A 86 25.19 20.11 30.74
CA GLY A 86 24.80 18.87 30.07
C GLY A 86 23.74 19.05 28.99
N TYR A 87 23.01 20.17 29.00
CA TYR A 87 21.92 20.40 28.05
C TYR A 87 22.43 20.87 26.68
N THR A 88 22.17 20.07 25.65
CA THR A 88 22.40 20.45 24.25
C THR A 88 21.05 20.72 23.58
N PRO A 89 20.80 21.95 23.07
CA PRO A 89 19.58 22.27 22.35
C PRO A 89 19.39 21.34 21.15
N LYS A 90 18.16 20.84 20.97
CA LYS A 90 17.83 20.00 19.82
C LYS A 90 18.02 20.79 18.52
N MET A 91 18.64 20.16 17.53
CA MET A 91 18.73 20.67 16.17
C MET A 91 17.32 20.88 15.60
N ARG A 92 17.10 22.02 14.96
CA ARG A 92 15.85 22.34 14.25
C ARG A 92 16.14 22.36 12.76
N CYS A 93 15.36 21.64 11.97
CA CYS A 93 15.52 21.55 10.52
C CYS A 93 14.30 22.13 9.80
N ASP A 94 14.55 23.02 8.85
CA ASP A 94 13.56 23.49 7.89
C ASP A 94 13.57 22.57 6.64
N TYR A 95 12.40 22.01 6.37
CA TYR A 95 12.15 21.10 5.25
C TYR A 95 11.35 21.75 4.11
N SER A 96 11.11 23.06 4.17
CA SER A 96 10.35 23.81 3.16
C SER A 96 10.82 23.51 1.74
N SER A 97 12.11 23.75 1.46
CA SER A 97 12.74 23.50 0.16
C SER A 97 12.74 22.01 -0.23
N VAL A 98 12.89 21.10 0.73
CA VAL A 98 12.82 19.65 0.51
C VAL A 98 11.43 19.25 0.03
N ASN A 99 10.39 19.77 0.69
CA ASN A 99 9.00 19.44 0.40
C ASN A 99 8.56 20.04 -0.95
N ILE A 100 8.97 21.28 -1.24
CA ILE A 100 8.73 21.92 -2.55
C ILE A 100 9.39 21.10 -3.66
N ALA A 101 10.66 20.71 -3.50
CA ALA A 101 11.35 19.89 -4.50
C ALA A 101 10.69 18.52 -4.69
N LYS A 102 10.25 17.87 -3.61
CA LYS A 102 9.49 16.59 -3.69
C LYS A 102 8.16 16.75 -4.42
N GLN A 103 7.44 17.83 -4.16
CA GLN A 103 6.18 18.14 -4.84
C GLN A 103 6.41 18.35 -6.34
N ALA A 104 7.40 19.19 -6.70
CA ALA A 104 7.75 19.45 -8.09
C ALA A 104 8.16 18.17 -8.83
N ARG A 105 8.92 17.25 -8.20
CA ARG A 105 9.20 15.91 -8.79
C ARG A 105 7.92 15.12 -9.09
N SER A 106 6.96 15.14 -8.16
CA SER A 106 5.69 14.45 -8.33
C SER A 106 4.87 15.06 -9.48
N GLU A 107 4.89 16.38 -9.65
CA GLU A 107 4.22 17.10 -10.73
C GLU A 107 4.86 16.81 -12.08
N ILE A 108 6.20 16.79 -12.16
CA ILE A 108 6.96 16.40 -13.36
C ILE A 108 6.60 14.96 -13.76
N PHE A 109 6.64 14.03 -12.81
CA PHE A 109 6.28 12.64 -13.06
C PHE A 109 4.84 12.52 -13.60
N SER A 110 3.88 13.17 -12.93
CA SER A 110 2.47 13.12 -13.33
C SER A 110 2.24 13.70 -14.72
N SER A 111 2.88 14.83 -15.03
CA SER A 111 2.77 15.49 -16.33
C SER A 111 3.38 14.64 -17.45
N CYS A 112 4.51 13.99 -17.19
CA CYS A 112 5.13 13.06 -18.14
C CYS A 112 4.22 11.86 -18.42
N MET A 113 3.61 11.26 -17.39
CA MET A 113 2.67 10.16 -17.56
C MET A 113 1.46 10.58 -18.41
N GLN A 114 0.88 11.75 -18.13
CA GLN A 114 -0.24 12.32 -18.89
C GLN A 114 0.11 12.60 -20.35
N ALA A 115 1.30 13.14 -20.62
CA ALA A 115 1.79 13.36 -21.98
C ALA A 115 1.92 12.05 -22.78
N ASN A 116 2.12 10.92 -22.09
CA ASN A 116 2.17 9.58 -22.69
C ASN A 116 0.80 8.86 -22.66
N GLY A 117 -0.30 9.60 -22.52
CA GLY A 117 -1.66 9.06 -22.58
C GLY A 117 -2.13 8.34 -21.31
N TRP A 118 -1.38 8.42 -20.21
CA TRP A 118 -1.78 7.83 -18.94
C TRP A 118 -2.53 8.84 -18.08
N GLN A 119 -3.74 8.49 -17.65
CA GLN A 119 -4.54 9.30 -16.73
C GLN A 119 -4.51 8.70 -15.33
N PHE A 120 -4.26 9.55 -14.34
CA PHE A 120 -4.30 9.14 -12.94
C PHE A 120 -5.73 9.25 -12.42
N TYR A 121 -6.33 8.10 -12.16
CA TYR A 121 -7.59 8.01 -11.45
C TYR A 121 -7.28 7.94 -9.97
N ARG A 122 -7.35 9.09 -9.29
CA ARG A 122 -7.35 9.10 -7.84
C ARG A 122 -8.53 8.24 -7.40
N ASN A 123 -8.25 7.25 -6.55
CA ASN A 123 -9.30 6.46 -5.93
C ASN A 123 -10.17 7.43 -5.14
N GLY A 124 -11.26 7.86 -5.76
CA GLY A 124 -12.30 8.59 -5.06
C GLY A 124 -12.73 7.72 -3.88
N ILE A 125 -12.79 8.33 -2.71
CA ILE A 125 -13.48 7.79 -1.54
C ILE A 125 -14.95 7.42 -1.92
N GLY A 126 -15.46 7.93 -3.05
CA GLY A 126 -16.76 7.62 -3.66
C GLY A 126 -16.83 6.38 -4.56
N GLY A 127 -18.03 5.77 -4.54
CA GLY A 127 -18.42 4.54 -5.22
C GLY A 127 -19.28 3.68 -4.29
N VAL A 128 -20.14 2.81 -4.85
CA VAL A 128 -20.87 1.81 -4.05
C VAL A 128 -19.94 0.63 -3.81
N PHE A 129 -19.79 0.24 -2.54
CA PHE A 129 -18.96 -0.88 -2.13
C PHE A 129 -19.83 -1.97 -1.54
N GLU A 130 -19.65 -3.20 -2.01
CA GLU A 130 -20.32 -4.39 -1.47
C GLU A 130 -19.35 -5.14 -0.57
N TYR A 131 -19.83 -5.59 0.59
CA TYR A 131 -19.06 -6.44 1.49
C TYR A 131 -18.93 -7.84 0.90
N ILE A 132 -17.71 -8.38 0.86
CA ILE A 132 -17.47 -9.67 0.19
C ILE A 132 -16.67 -10.68 1.01
N ALA A 133 -15.85 -10.23 1.96
CA ALA A 133 -15.08 -11.15 2.80
C ALA A 133 -14.64 -10.48 4.10
N TYR A 134 -14.16 -11.29 5.04
CA TYR A 134 -13.45 -10.82 6.21
C TYR A 134 -12.34 -11.81 6.58
N ASN A 135 -11.38 -11.33 7.36
CA ASN A 135 -10.46 -12.18 8.11
C ASN A 135 -10.48 -11.75 9.59
N GLY A 136 -9.58 -12.32 10.40
CA GLY A 136 -9.51 -12.01 11.83
C GLY A 136 -9.40 -10.51 12.15
N ASN A 137 -8.80 -9.72 11.25
CA ASN A 137 -8.46 -8.32 11.50
C ASN A 137 -9.23 -7.31 10.62
N TYR A 138 -9.71 -7.73 9.46
CA TYR A 138 -10.21 -6.84 8.41
C TYR A 138 -11.47 -7.35 7.74
N LYS A 139 -12.29 -6.41 7.27
CA LYS A 139 -13.41 -6.59 6.35
C LYS A 139 -12.98 -6.11 4.96
N PHE A 140 -13.34 -6.86 3.94
CA PHE A 140 -13.03 -6.56 2.54
C PHE A 140 -14.32 -6.21 1.81
N PHE A 141 -14.24 -5.16 1.00
CA PHE A 141 -15.34 -4.66 0.20
C PHE A 141 -14.88 -4.48 -1.23
N ILE A 142 -15.70 -4.86 -2.20
CA ILE A 142 -15.43 -4.63 -3.62
C ILE A 142 -16.15 -3.38 -4.09
N LYS A 143 -15.49 -2.59 -4.94
CA LYS A 143 -16.16 -1.46 -5.60
C LYS A 143 -17.00 -1.99 -6.77
N LEU A 144 -18.32 -1.79 -6.71
CA LEU A 144 -19.21 -2.17 -7.81
C LEU A 144 -18.80 -1.47 -9.12
N GLY A 145 -18.86 -2.20 -10.22
CA GLY A 145 -18.44 -1.72 -11.55
C GLY A 145 -16.92 -1.59 -11.75
N SER A 146 -16.09 -1.96 -10.77
CA SER A 146 -14.62 -2.01 -10.94
C SER A 146 -14.09 -3.37 -11.40
N VAL A 147 -14.96 -4.38 -11.43
CA VAL A 147 -14.60 -5.74 -11.82
C VAL A 147 -14.33 -5.76 -13.33
N THR A 148 -13.20 -6.32 -13.70
CA THR A 148 -12.84 -6.57 -15.11
C THR A 148 -12.26 -7.96 -15.27
N LYS A 149 -12.50 -8.54 -16.43
CA LYS A 149 -11.92 -9.81 -16.87
C LYS A 149 -11.23 -9.63 -18.22
N SER A 150 -10.02 -10.14 -18.33
CA SER A 150 -9.27 -10.19 -19.59
C SER A 150 -8.55 -11.53 -19.68
N GLY A 151 -9.07 -12.44 -20.49
CA GLY A 151 -8.59 -13.83 -20.52
C GLY A 151 -8.68 -14.48 -19.13
N ASN A 152 -7.54 -14.93 -18.61
CA ASN A 152 -7.41 -15.59 -17.30
C ASN A 152 -7.08 -14.61 -16.16
N MET A 153 -7.15 -13.31 -16.45
CA MET A 153 -6.91 -12.25 -15.48
C MET A 153 -8.24 -11.67 -15.01
N TYR A 154 -8.41 -11.58 -13.70
CA TYR A 154 -9.50 -10.88 -13.04
C TYR A 154 -8.92 -9.70 -12.27
N SER A 155 -9.55 -8.53 -12.33
CA SER A 155 -9.16 -7.43 -11.46
C SER A 155 -10.35 -6.68 -10.90
N ALA A 156 -10.18 -6.15 -9.69
CA ALA A 156 -11.18 -5.35 -9.01
C ALA A 156 -10.54 -4.39 -8.01
N ILE A 157 -11.22 -3.28 -7.75
CA ILE A 157 -10.83 -2.37 -6.67
C ILE A 157 -11.42 -2.92 -5.36
N ILE A 158 -10.54 -3.20 -4.40
CA ILE A 158 -10.92 -3.77 -3.10
C ILE A 158 -10.50 -2.80 -1.99
N ARG A 159 -11.44 -2.56 -1.08
CA ARG A 159 -11.27 -1.77 0.13
C ARG A 159 -11.20 -2.69 1.34
N GLN A 160 -10.12 -2.57 2.10
CA GLN A 160 -9.87 -3.26 3.35
C GLN A 160 -10.11 -2.29 4.51
N LYS A 161 -11.05 -2.63 5.38
CA LYS A 161 -11.38 -1.85 6.59
C LYS A 161 -11.09 -2.68 7.83
N PRO A 162 -10.40 -2.13 8.86
CA PRO A 162 -10.24 -2.81 10.13
C PRO A 162 -11.59 -3.15 10.76
N LYS A 163 -11.69 -4.31 11.40
CA LYS A 163 -12.94 -4.76 12.06
C LYS A 163 -13.31 -3.84 13.24
N ASN A 164 -12.29 -3.38 13.97
CA ASN A 164 -12.40 -2.47 15.10
C ASN A 164 -11.94 -1.09 14.62
N SER A 165 -12.87 -0.15 14.53
CA SER A 165 -12.88 1.09 13.71
C SER A 165 -11.72 2.09 13.87
N SER A 166 -10.61 1.75 14.53
CA SER A 166 -9.48 2.62 14.87
C SER A 166 -8.25 2.47 13.96
N GLY A 167 -8.35 1.77 12.83
CA GLY A 167 -7.24 1.59 11.89
C GLY A 167 -7.45 2.29 10.54
N ALA A 168 -6.36 2.43 9.78
CA ALA A 168 -6.40 2.98 8.43
C ALA A 168 -7.29 2.12 7.52
N ILE A 169 -8.13 2.80 6.73
CA ILE A 169 -8.82 2.18 5.60
C ILE A 169 -7.83 2.14 4.45
N HIS A 170 -7.81 0.99 3.79
CA HIS A 170 -6.86 0.65 2.76
C HIS A 170 -7.64 0.32 1.48
N GLN A 171 -7.19 0.77 0.32
CA GLN A 171 -7.84 0.47 -0.97
C GLN A 171 -6.77 0.27 -2.05
N GLY A 172 -6.94 -0.76 -2.89
CA GLY A 172 -6.01 -1.08 -3.97
C GLY A 172 -6.67 -1.87 -5.10
N MET A 173 -5.99 -1.96 -6.23
CA MET A 173 -6.38 -2.80 -7.36
C MET A 173 -5.83 -4.21 -7.15
N TYR A 174 -6.72 -5.17 -6.93
CA TYR A 174 -6.33 -6.58 -6.83
C TYR A 174 -6.40 -7.18 -8.22
N VAL A 175 -5.32 -7.85 -8.63
CA VAL A 175 -5.20 -8.50 -9.94
C VAL A 175 -4.88 -9.97 -9.70
N PHE A 176 -5.77 -10.85 -10.15
CA PHE A 176 -5.69 -12.29 -10.00
C PHE A 176 -5.41 -12.95 -11.35
N ASN A 177 -4.44 -13.85 -11.40
CA ASN A 177 -4.14 -14.71 -12.54
C ASN A 177 -4.61 -16.13 -12.20
N THR A 178 -5.63 -16.63 -12.91
CA THR A 178 -6.18 -17.96 -12.63
C THR A 178 -5.35 -19.11 -13.17
N ASP A 179 -4.49 -18.90 -14.17
CA ASP A 179 -3.64 -19.96 -14.72
C ASP A 179 -2.55 -20.35 -13.74
N ASN A 180 -1.94 -19.34 -13.13
CA ASN A 180 -0.83 -19.52 -12.20
C ASN A 180 -1.28 -19.54 -10.74
N ASN A 181 -2.59 -19.41 -10.48
CA ASN A 181 -3.17 -19.26 -9.15
C ASN A 181 -2.44 -18.21 -8.29
N THR A 182 -2.16 -17.05 -8.89
CA THR A 182 -1.43 -15.96 -8.23
C THR A 182 -2.22 -14.67 -8.23
N PHE A 183 -1.89 -13.76 -7.31
CA PHE A 183 -2.45 -12.42 -7.28
C PHE A 183 -1.41 -11.38 -6.89
N LYS A 184 -1.68 -10.12 -7.24
CA LYS A 184 -0.93 -8.95 -6.78
C LYS A 184 -1.89 -7.85 -6.38
N VAL A 185 -1.40 -6.91 -5.57
CA VAL A 185 -2.11 -5.68 -5.26
C VAL A 185 -1.33 -4.51 -5.83
N ASP A 186 -2.02 -3.65 -6.57
CA ASP A 186 -1.45 -2.50 -7.26
C ASP A 186 -0.22 -2.90 -8.12
N SER A 187 0.94 -2.32 -7.83
CA SER A 187 2.20 -2.59 -8.54
C SER A 187 3.11 -3.60 -7.83
N GLU A 188 2.62 -4.34 -6.85
CA GLU A 188 3.40 -5.36 -6.16
C GLU A 188 3.62 -6.62 -7.04
N SER A 189 4.56 -7.47 -6.60
CA SER A 189 4.85 -8.75 -7.24
C SER A 189 3.70 -9.74 -7.06
N TYR A 190 3.54 -10.65 -8.02
CA TYR A 190 2.59 -11.75 -7.89
C TYR A 190 3.01 -12.70 -6.77
N ILE A 191 2.03 -13.11 -5.98
CA ILE A 191 2.16 -14.12 -4.92
C ILE A 191 1.10 -15.20 -5.12
N ASN A 192 1.40 -16.43 -4.73
CA ASN A 192 0.44 -17.53 -4.80
C ASN A 192 -0.78 -17.22 -3.94
N ILE A 193 -1.97 -17.59 -4.43
CA ILE A 193 -3.22 -17.50 -3.68
C ILE A 193 -3.30 -18.69 -2.72
N PRO A 194 -3.16 -18.51 -1.40
CA PRO A 194 -3.25 -19.62 -0.48
C PRO A 194 -4.69 -20.11 -0.36
N LYS A 195 -4.90 -21.42 -0.26
CA LYS A 195 -6.22 -22.01 -0.04
C LYS A 195 -6.78 -21.58 1.33
N GLY A 196 -8.06 -21.26 1.38
CA GLY A 196 -8.76 -20.68 2.53
C GLY A 196 -8.39 -19.22 2.82
N SER A 197 -7.56 -18.57 1.99
CA SER A 197 -7.15 -17.19 2.23
C SER A 197 -8.23 -16.20 1.80
N PRO A 198 -8.23 -14.98 2.35
CA PRO A 198 -9.08 -13.90 1.84
C PRO A 198 -8.95 -13.71 0.33
N ALA A 199 -7.73 -13.85 -0.23
CA ALA A 199 -7.50 -13.72 -1.67
C ALA A 199 -8.26 -14.77 -2.50
N GLU A 200 -8.37 -16.01 -2.02
CA GLU A 200 -9.15 -17.06 -2.70
C GLU A 200 -10.66 -16.72 -2.67
N PHE A 201 -11.18 -16.30 -1.52
CA PHE A 201 -12.58 -15.86 -1.40
C PHE A 201 -12.88 -14.66 -2.29
N LEU A 202 -11.97 -13.68 -2.33
CA LEU A 202 -12.05 -12.51 -3.19
C LEU A 202 -12.10 -12.92 -4.66
N LEU A 203 -11.21 -13.81 -5.10
CA LEU A 203 -11.19 -14.30 -6.48
C LEU A 203 -12.51 -15.01 -6.84
N ASN A 204 -12.99 -15.92 -5.99
CA ASN A 204 -14.25 -16.62 -6.24
C ASN A 204 -15.42 -15.64 -6.36
N ARG A 205 -15.49 -14.66 -5.47
CA ARG A 205 -16.54 -13.65 -5.52
C ARG A 205 -16.44 -12.74 -6.75
N ILE A 206 -15.24 -12.38 -7.18
CA ILE A 206 -15.01 -11.58 -8.40
C ILE A 206 -15.44 -12.34 -9.66
N LYS A 207 -15.29 -13.67 -9.69
CA LYS A 207 -15.78 -14.50 -10.79
C LYS A 207 -17.30 -14.43 -10.91
N ASP A 208 -18.03 -14.37 -9.79
CA ASP A 208 -19.50 -14.25 -9.78
C ASP A 208 -20.03 -12.96 -10.44
N TYR A 209 -19.24 -11.88 -10.44
CA TYR A 209 -19.62 -10.61 -11.09
C TYR A 209 -19.38 -10.58 -12.60
N ASN A 210 -18.73 -11.60 -13.17
CA ASN A 210 -18.46 -11.72 -14.61
C ASN A 210 -19.22 -12.90 -15.26
N LEU A 211 -20.25 -13.41 -14.58
CA LEU A 211 -21.28 -14.29 -15.15
C LEU A 211 -22.44 -13.44 -15.65
#